data_AF-A0A3P3VVL9-F1
#
_entry.id   AF-A0A3P3VVL9-F1
#
_cell.length_a   1.000
_cell.length_b   1.000
_cell.length_c   1.000
_cell.angle_alpha   90.00
_cell.angle_beta   90.00
_cell.angle_gamma   90.00
#
_symmetry.space_group_name_H-M   'P 1'
#
loop_
_entity.id
_entity.type
_entity.pdbx_description
1 polymer ?
#
loop_
_entity_poly.entity_id
_entity_poly.type
_entity_poly.pdbx_seq_one_letter_code
_entity_poly.pdbx_strand_id
1 'polypeptide(L)' 'MTNTATNEDQPDKSLRRILELVEQQRAIERELSAAVRQAQLAGYSWQAIAYHLGVTRQAAHKKYGKLK' A
#
# COMPACT_ATOMS: atom_id res chain seq x y z
N MET A 1 8.75 -6.81 -29.16
CA MET A 1 7.37 -7.08 -29.62
C MET A 1 6.42 -6.31 -28.73
N THR A 2 6.12 -5.06 -29.09
CA THR A 2 5.14 -4.22 -28.39
C THR A 2 3.81 -4.41 -29.10
N ASN A 3 2.83 -5.05 -28.45
CA ASN A 3 1.49 -5.19 -28.99
C ASN A 3 0.82 -3.81 -29.02
N THR A 4 0.96 -3.13 -30.16
CA THR A 4 0.09 -2.04 -30.56
C THR A 4 -1.24 -2.67 -30.96
N ALA A 5 -2.15 -2.82 -30.00
CA ALA A 5 -3.52 -3.23 -30.28
C ALA A 5 -4.29 -2.00 -30.78
N THR A 6 -4.54 -1.98 -32.08
CA THR A 6 -5.47 -1.09 -32.77
C THR A 6 -6.88 -1.28 -32.23
N ASN A 7 -7.31 -0.43 -31.29
CA ASN A 7 -8.72 -0.21 -30.97
C ASN A 7 -8.86 1.17 -30.33
N GLU A 8 -9.14 2.19 -31.13
CA GLU A 8 -8.96 3.62 -30.79
C GLU A 8 -9.92 4.16 -29.71
N ASP A 9 -10.91 3.40 -29.25
CA ASP A 9 -11.83 3.83 -28.17
C ASP A 9 -11.56 3.20 -26.79
N GLN A 10 -10.77 2.12 -26.72
CA GLN A 10 -10.46 1.40 -25.48
C GLN A 10 -8.98 1.33 -25.00
N PRO A 11 -7.99 2.11 -25.49
CA PRO A 11 -6.61 1.98 -24.99
C PRO A 11 -6.41 2.52 -23.56
N ASP A 12 -7.35 3.30 -23.04
CA ASP A 12 -7.05 4.15 -21.87
C ASP A 12 -7.84 3.79 -20.60
N LYS A 13 -8.97 3.08 -20.70
CA LYS A 13 -9.81 2.80 -19.52
C LYS A 13 -9.11 1.88 -18.50
N SER A 14 -8.46 0.81 -18.96
CA SER A 14 -7.75 -0.12 -18.06
C SER A 14 -6.51 0.52 -17.44
N LEU A 15 -5.77 1.33 -18.21
CA LEU A 15 -4.59 2.04 -17.71
C LEU A 15 -4.98 3.15 -16.72
N ARG A 16 -6.01 3.96 -17.01
CA ARG A 16 -6.59 4.91 -16.04
C ARG A 16 -7.06 4.21 -14.78
N ARG A 17 -7.73 3.07 -14.91
CA ARG A 17 -8.18 2.30 -13.73
C ARG A 17 -6.99 1.83 -12.88
N ILE A 18 -5.89 1.40 -13.50
CA ILE A 18 -4.66 1.06 -12.78
C ILE A 18 -4.10 2.29 -12.06
N LEU A 19 -4.02 3.45 -12.72
CA LEU A 19 -3.55 4.69 -12.10
C LEU A 19 -4.41 5.09 -10.89
N GLU A 20 -5.74 5.03 -11.02
CA GLU A 20 -6.67 5.29 -9.91
C GLU A 20 -6.41 4.35 -8.72
N LEU A 21 -6.27 3.04 -8.98
CA LEU A 21 -6.02 2.05 -7.94
C LEU A 21 -4.65 2.27 -7.27
N VAL A 22 -3.63 2.69 -8.02
CA VAL A 22 -2.32 3.04 -7.47
C VAL A 22 -2.43 4.24 -6.54
N GLU A 23 -3.17 5.29 -6.92
CA GLU A 23 -3.38 6.45 -6.05
C GLU A 23 -4.18 6.10 -4.79
N GLN A 24 -5.21 5.26 -4.93
CA GLN A 24 -5.97 4.73 -3.78
C GLN A 24 -5.06 3.92 -2.86
N GLN A 25 -4.21 3.05 -3.42
CA GLN A 25 -3.25 2.27 -2.64
C GLN A 25 -2.25 3.17 -1.91
N ARG A 26 -1.75 4.25 -2.55
CA ARG A 26 -0.88 5.23 -1.90
C ARG A 26 -1.58 5.98 -0.77
N ALA A 27 -2.85 6.33 -0.94
CA ALA A 27 -3.64 6.97 0.11
C ALA A 27 -3.80 6.05 1.33
N ILE A 28 -4.25 4.81 1.10
CA ILE A 28 -4.38 3.79 2.15
C ILE A 28 -3.04 3.53 2.84
N GLU A 29 -1.94 3.48 2.11
CA GLU A 29 -0.61 3.27 2.68
C GLU A 29 -0.19 4.39 3.64
N ARG A 30 -0.52 5.65 3.32
CA ARG A 30 -0.27 6.79 4.21
C ARG A 30 -1.11 6.70 5.48
N GLU A 31 -2.38 6.32 5.35
CA GLU A 31 -3.28 6.11 6.50
C GLU A 31 -2.79 4.95 7.39
N LEU A 32 -2.40 3.82 6.79
CA LEU A 32 -1.80 2.69 7.51
C LEU A 32 -0.52 3.10 8.23
N SER A 33 0.35 3.89 7.59
CA SER A 33 1.57 4.38 8.22
C SER A 33 1.27 5.24 9.45
N ALA A 34 0.28 6.13 9.37
CA ALA A 34 -0.17 6.92 10.51
C ALA A 34 -0.76 6.04 11.62
N ALA A 35 -1.61 5.07 11.28
CA ALA A 35 -2.21 4.14 12.24
C ALA A 35 -1.16 3.27 12.94
N VAL A 36 -0.18 2.75 12.20
CA VAL A 36 0.96 1.99 12.77
C VAL A 36 1.76 2.85 13.73
N ARG A 37 2.03 4.12 13.38
CA ARG A 37 2.72 5.05 14.27
C ARG A 37 1.91 5.29 15.56
N GLN A 38 0.61 5.51 15.46
CA GLN A 38 -0.26 5.67 16.64
C GLN A 38 -0.26 4.42 17.52
N ALA A 39 -0.36 3.23 16.93
CA ALA A 39 -0.28 1.97 17.68
C ALA A 39 1.08 1.79 18.38
N GLN A 40 2.18 2.16 17.72
CA GLN A 40 3.50 2.18 18.34
C GLN A 40 3.57 3.15 19.53
N LEU A 41 3.04 4.36 19.38
CA LEU A 41 2.99 5.36 20.47
C LEU A 41 2.10 4.91 21.63
N ALA A 42 1.05 4.14 21.35
CA ALA A 42 0.19 3.53 22.35
C ALA A 42 0.81 2.28 23.03
N GLY A 43 2.03 1.89 22.65
CA GLY A 43 2.76 0.79 23.28
C GLY A 43 2.44 -0.61 22.74
N TYR A 44 1.69 -0.73 21.64
CA TYR A 44 1.44 -2.04 21.03
C TYR A 44 2.72 -2.66 20.47
N SER A 45 2.87 -3.97 20.66
CA SER A 45 4.02 -4.71 20.13
C SER A 45 3.97 -4.79 18.61
N TRP A 46 5.15 -4.83 17.97
CA TRP A 46 5.27 -5.04 16.52
C TRP A 46 4.60 -6.33 16.04
N GLN A 47 4.51 -7.36 16.89
CA GLN A 47 3.83 -8.60 16.56
C GLN A 47 2.31 -8.41 16.48
N ALA A 48 1.72 -7.67 17.43
CA ALA A 48 0.28 -7.36 17.42
C ALA A 48 -0.10 -6.50 16.21
N ILE A 49 0.73 -5.51 15.88
CA ILE A 49 0.53 -4.66 14.70
C ILE A 49 0.62 -5.50 13.42
N ALA A 50 1.65 -6.35 13.30
CA ALA A 50 1.85 -7.19 12.13
C ALA A 50 0.70 -8.19 11.89
N TYR A 51 0.13 -8.75 12.96
CA TYR A 51 -1.05 -9.61 12.90
C TYR A 51 -2.24 -8.90 12.22
N HIS A 52 -2.53 -7.66 12.61
CA HIS A 52 -3.63 -6.87 12.02
C HIS A 52 -3.33 -6.42 10.58
N LEU A 53 -2.06 -6.22 10.24
CA LEU A 53 -1.62 -5.92 8.87
C LEU A 53 -1.62 -7.15 7.95
N GLY A 54 -1.81 -8.36 8.49
CA GLY A 54 -1.70 -9.60 7.72
C GLY A 54 -0.28 -9.88 7.20
N VAL A 55 0.76 -9.38 7.88
CA VAL A 55 2.16 -9.57 7.48
C VAL A 55 3.00 -10.12 8.63
N THR A 56 4.24 -10.52 8.34
CA THR A 56 5.17 -10.92 9.38
C THR A 56 5.66 -9.72 10.19
N ARG A 57 6.05 -9.95 11.46
CA ARG A 57 6.66 -8.91 12.31
C ARG A 57 7.84 -8.22 11.63
N GLN A 58 8.69 -8.99 10.94
CA GLN A 58 9.86 -8.47 10.23
C GLN A 58 9.45 -7.59 9.04
N ALA A 59 8.43 -7.99 8.27
CA ALA A 59 7.91 -7.19 7.17
C ALA A 59 7.31 -5.87 7.66
N ALA A 60 6.51 -5.90 8.73
CA ALA A 60 5.97 -4.69 9.36
C ALA A 60 7.08 -3.76 9.84
N HIS A 61 8.07 -4.29 10.56
CA HIS A 61 9.21 -3.50 11.04
C HIS A 61 10.06 -2.92 9.89
N LYS A 62 10.30 -3.70 8.83
CA LYS A 62 11.06 -3.23 7.65
C LYS A 62 10.35 -2.07 6.95
N LYS A 63 9.02 -2.15 6.82
CA LYS A 63 8.20 -1.19 6.08
C LYS A 63 7.90 0.06 6.89
N TYR A 64 7.44 -0.10 8.13
CA TYR A 64 6.95 1.00 8.96
C TYR A 64 7.91 1.43 10.07
N GLY A 65 8.87 0.58 10.44
CA GLY A 65 9.82 0.88 11.53
C GLY A 65 10.88 1.92 11.19
N LYS A 66 11.05 2.26 9.90
CA LYS A 66 12.00 3.29 9.43
C LYS A 66 11.39 4.69 9.36
N LEU A 67 10.08 4.83 9.55
CA LEU A 67 9.33 6.09 9.42
C LEU A 67 9.46 7.01 10.67
N LYS A 68 10.57 6.90 11.41
CA LYS A 68 10.84 7.76 12.57
C LYS A 68 11.36 9.12 12.15
#